data_AF-A0A7K8TKK6-F1
#
_entry.id   AF-A0A7K8TKK6-F1
#
_cell.length_a   1.000
_cell.length_b   1.000
_cell.length_c   1.000
_cell.angle_alpha   90.00
_cell.angle_beta   90.00
_cell.angle_gamma   90.00
#
_symmetry.space_group_name_H-M   'P 1'
#
loop_
_entity.id
_entity.type
_entity.pdbx_description
1 polymer ?
#
loop_
_entity_poly.entity_id
_entity_poly.type
_entity_poly.pdbx_seq_one_letter_code
_entity_poly.pdbx_strand_id
1 'polypeptide(L)' 'AVAGSTVELGCAAQGDPAPRVQWHKERGDLPWGRHEVDQEHTLHLYAVTPTDAGTYVCTAQSQLGTAAATARLRV' A
#
# COMPACT_ATOMS: atom_id res chain seq x y z
N ALA A 1 1.06 -13.71 -5.18
CA ALA A 1 -0.39 -13.57 -5.38
C ALA A 1 -0.78 -14.39 -6.60
N VAL A 2 -2.06 -14.68 -6.77
CA VAL A 2 -2.58 -15.39 -7.95
C VAL A 2 -3.45 -14.39 -8.71
N ALA A 3 -3.38 -14.40 -10.04
CA ALA A 3 -4.24 -13.52 -10.84
C ALA A 3 -5.73 -13.73 -10.51
N GLY A 4 -6.47 -12.63 -10.34
CA GLY A 4 -7.87 -12.62 -9.91
C GLY A 4 -8.08 -12.67 -8.40
N SER A 5 -7.05 -12.88 -7.58
CA SER A 5 -7.18 -12.85 -6.12
C SER A 5 -7.25 -11.42 -5.57
N THR A 6 -7.71 -11.29 -4.33
CA THR A 6 -7.47 -10.08 -3.52
C THR A 6 -6.12 -10.22 -2.83
N VAL A 7 -5.39 -9.11 -2.71
CA VAL A 7 -4.12 -9.03 -1.96
C VAL A 7 -4.22 -7.93 -0.93
N GLU A 8 -3.73 -8.21 0.27
CA GLU A 8 -3.69 -7.27 1.38
C GLU A 8 -2.23 -6.96 1.71
N LEU A 9 -1.89 -5.66 1.77
CA LEU A 9 -0.57 -5.18 2.17
C LEU A 9 -0.72 -4.30 3.41
N GLY A 10 -0.41 -4.83 4.58
CA GLY A 10 -0.48 -4.10 5.84
C GLY A 10 0.71 -3.16 6.04
N CYS A 11 0.47 -1.96 6.57
CA CYS A 11 1.52 -1.02 6.98
C CYS A 11 1.32 -0.60 8.44
N ALA A 12 2.14 -1.14 9.34
CA ALA A 12 2.14 -0.73 10.74
C ALA A 12 3.01 0.52 10.91
N ALA A 13 2.38 1.64 11.28
CA ALA A 13 3.06 2.89 11.58
C ALA A 13 2.72 3.35 12.99
N GLN A 14 3.74 3.73 13.76
CA GLN A 14 3.60 4.23 15.13
C GLN A 14 4.29 5.59 15.25
N GLY A 15 3.68 6.51 16.00
CA GLY A 15 4.23 7.82 16.29
C GLY A 15 3.28 8.65 17.15
N ASP A 16 3.81 9.63 17.86
CA ASP A 16 3.05 10.64 18.60
C ASP A 16 3.53 12.03 18.17
N PRO A 17 2.73 12.84 17.44
CA PRO A 17 1.35 12.58 17.02
C PRO A 17 1.21 11.42 16.03
N ALA A 18 0.04 10.77 16.01
CA ALA A 18 -0.26 9.65 15.12
C ALA A 18 0.04 10.00 13.64
N PRO A 19 0.86 9.21 12.94
CA PRO A 19 1.23 9.50 11.56
C PRO A 19 0.07 9.21 10.61
N ARG A 20 -0.02 9.98 9.53
CA ARG A 20 -0.90 9.67 8.39
C ARG A 20 -0.15 8.73 7.45
N VAL A 21 -0.75 7.59 7.12
CA VAL A 21 -0.17 6.64 6.15
C VAL A 21 -0.79 6.84 4.77
N GLN A 22 0.05 6.80 3.75
CA GLN A 22 -0.35 6.87 2.35
C GLN A 22 0.34 5.76 1.55
N TRP A 23 -0.41 5.13 0.65
CA TRP A 23 0.10 4.11 -0.26
C TRP A 23 0.31 4.66 -1.65
N HIS A 24 1.38 4.25 -2.29
CA HIS A 24 1.61 4.48 -3.71
C HIS A 24 2.37 3.30 -4.33
N LYS A 25 2.28 3.18 -5.66
CA LYS A 25 3.10 2.23 -6.41
C LYS A 25 4.37 2.98 -6.84
N GLU A 26 5.54 2.34 -6.68
CA GLU A 26 6.84 2.96 -7.02
C GLU A 26 6.94 3.29 -8.52
N ARG A 27 6.30 2.48 -9.35
CA ARG A 27 6.25 2.66 -10.81
C ARG A 27 4.82 2.51 -11.31
N GLY A 28 4.24 3.62 -11.75
CA GLY A 28 2.86 3.72 -12.19
C GLY A 28 1.90 3.98 -11.03
N ASP A 29 0.62 3.82 -11.28
CA ASP A 29 -0.44 4.15 -10.33
C ASP A 29 -0.98 2.92 -9.61
N LEU A 30 -1.64 3.15 -8.47
CA LEU A 30 -2.47 2.12 -7.85
C LEU A 30 -3.61 1.73 -8.83
N PRO A 31 -4.02 0.46 -8.85
CA PRO A 31 -5.09 0.00 -9.75
C PRO A 31 -6.38 0.80 -9.55
N TRP A 32 -6.73 1.67 -10.50
CA TRP A 32 -7.89 2.55 -10.39
C TRP A 32 -9.19 1.75 -10.21
N GLY A 33 -9.99 2.12 -9.20
CA GLY A 33 -11.25 1.45 -8.88
C GLY A 33 -11.11 0.00 -8.40
N ARG A 34 -9.88 -0.49 -8.21
CA ARG A 34 -9.57 -1.85 -7.73
C ARG A 34 -8.63 -1.83 -6.53
N HIS A 35 -8.63 -0.74 -5.78
CA HIS A 35 -7.89 -0.63 -4.54
C HIS A 35 -8.67 0.14 -3.48
N GLU A 36 -8.36 -0.14 -2.21
CA GLU A 36 -8.89 0.55 -1.05
C GLU A 36 -7.83 0.54 0.06
N VAL A 37 -7.82 1.57 0.91
CA VAL A 37 -6.99 1.59 2.12
C VAL A 37 -7.91 1.69 3.33
N ASP A 38 -7.83 0.72 4.23
CA ASP A 38 -8.65 0.69 5.45
C ASP A 38 -8.09 1.59 6.58
N GLN A 39 -8.79 1.60 7.72
CA GLN A 39 -8.43 2.43 8.87
C GLN A 39 -7.14 1.94 9.56
N GLU A 40 -6.81 0.67 9.39
CA GLU A 40 -5.61 0.00 9.86
C GLU A 40 -4.40 0.22 8.92
N HIS A 41 -4.57 1.04 7.88
CA HIS A 41 -3.55 1.36 6.87
C HIS A 41 -3.14 0.18 6.00
N THR A 42 -4.02 -0.79 5.83
CA THR A 42 -3.86 -1.93 4.92
C THR A 42 -4.35 -1.55 3.54
N LEU A 43 -3.50 -1.72 2.54
CA LEU A 43 -3.87 -1.59 1.14
C LEU A 43 -4.47 -2.90 0.64
N HIS A 44 -5.74 -2.85 0.26
CA HIS A 44 -6.48 -3.90 -0.41
C HIS A 44 -6.40 -3.70 -1.91
N LEU A 45 -5.94 -4.72 -2.64
CA LEU A 45 -5.90 -4.76 -4.10
C LEU A 45 -6.82 -5.87 -4.59
N TYR A 46 -7.89 -5.49 -5.28
CA TYR A 46 -8.92 -6.41 -5.75
C TYR A 46 -8.63 -6.90 -7.18
N ALA A 47 -8.91 -8.17 -7.44
CA ALA A 47 -8.78 -8.80 -8.76
C ALA A 47 -7.41 -8.52 -9.41
N VAL A 48 -6.32 -8.85 -8.72
CA VAL A 48 -4.95 -8.53 -9.16
C VAL A 48 -4.63 -9.19 -10.51
N THR A 49 -3.89 -8.48 -11.34
CA THR A 49 -3.44 -8.92 -12.67
C THR A 49 -1.92 -8.89 -12.76
N PRO A 50 -1.30 -9.58 -13.73
CA PRO A 50 0.16 -9.54 -13.88
C PRO A 50 0.74 -8.13 -14.04
N THR A 51 -0.03 -7.18 -14.58
CA THR A 51 0.37 -5.76 -14.69
C THR A 51 0.36 -5.01 -13.36
N ASP A 52 -0.36 -5.53 -12.36
CA ASP A 52 -0.39 -4.96 -11.01
C ASP A 52 0.90 -5.29 -10.24
N ALA A 53 1.66 -6.32 -10.66
CA ALA A 53 2.96 -6.63 -10.07
C ALA A 53 3.89 -5.41 -10.02
N GLY A 54 4.66 -5.30 -8.94
CA GLY A 54 5.51 -4.14 -8.70
C GLY A 54 5.86 -3.94 -7.24
N THR A 55 6.51 -2.81 -6.96
CA THR A 55 6.83 -2.37 -5.61
C THR A 55 5.76 -1.37 -5.17
N TYR A 56 5.19 -1.61 -4.00
CA TYR A 56 4.24 -0.73 -3.33
C TYR A 56 4.94 -0.13 -2.12
N VAL A 57 4.70 1.15 -1.87
CA VAL A 57 5.38 1.91 -0.83
C VAL A 57 4.32 2.51 0.07
N CYS A 58 4.44 2.25 1.37
CA CYS A 58 3.67 2.97 2.38
C CYS A 58 4.54 4.05 3.00
N THR A 59 4.03 5.28 3.02
CA THR A 59 4.68 6.44 3.60
C THR A 59 3.87 6.89 4.81
N ALA A 60 4.49 6.86 5.98
CA ALA A 60 3.95 7.36 7.23
C ALA A 60 4.52 8.75 7.52
N GLN A 61 3.65 9.76 7.62
CA GLN A 61 4.06 11.15 7.84
C GLN A 61 3.39 11.74 9.08
N SER A 62 4.19 12.30 9.99
CA SER A 62 3.74 13.09 11.14
C SER A 62 4.39 14.46 11.15
N GLN A 63 4.04 15.31 12.12
CA GLN A 63 4.68 16.61 12.30
C GLN A 63 6.16 16.52 12.69
N LEU A 64 6.60 15.35 13.19
CA LEU A 64 7.97 15.12 13.65
C LEU A 64 8.86 14.49 12.58
N GLY A 65 8.28 13.99 11.49
CA GLY A 65 9.06 13.41 10.39
C GLY A 65 8.26 12.48 9.49
N THR A 66 9.00 11.79 8.62
CA THR A 66 8.45 10.87 7.62
C THR A 66 9.24 9.56 7.65
N ALA A 67 8.54 8.44 7.60
CA ALA A 67 9.11 7.11 7.42
C ALA A 67 8.42 6.42 6.23
N ALA A 68 9.13 5.52 5.55
CA ALA A 68 8.56 4.76 4.45
C ALA A 68 9.00 3.30 4.50
N ALA A 69 8.11 2.40 4.09
CA ALA A 69 8.40 0.98 3.93
C ALA A 69 7.91 0.49 2.57
N THR A 70 8.53 -0.59 2.06
CA THR A 70 8.22 -1.13 0.73
C THR A 70 7.79 -2.59 0.81
N ALA A 71 6.86 -2.96 -0.06
CA ALA A 71 6.36 -4.32 -0.22
C ALA A 71 6.35 -4.67 -1.71
N ARG A 72 6.78 -5.88 -2.07
CA ARG A 72 6.83 -6.33 -3.46
C ARG A 72 5.69 -7.29 -3.77
N LEU A 73 4.79 -6.88 -4.65
CA LEU A 73 3.75 -7.73 -5.20
C LEU A 73 4.30 -8.55 -6.37
N ARG A 74 4.17 -9.87 -6.26
CA ARG A 74 4.36 -10.82 -7.36
C ARG A 74 3.02 -11.49 -7.63
N VAL A 75 2.62 -11.59 -8.89
CA VAL A 75 1.36 -12.19 -9.36
C VAL A 75 1.66 -13.38 -10.25
#